data_AF-A0A4P5RY75-F1
#
_entry.id   AF-A0A4P5RY75-F1
#
_cell.length_a   1.000
_cell.length_b   1.000
_cell.length_c   1.000
_cell.angle_alpha   90.00
_cell.angle_beta   90.00
_cell.angle_gamma   90.00
#
_symmetry.space_group_name_H-M   'P 1'
#
loop_
_entity.id
_entity.type
_entity.pdbx_description
1 polymer ?
#
loop_
_entity_poly.entity_id
_entity_poly.type
_entity_poly.pdbx_seq_one_letter_code
_entity_poly.pdbx_strand_id
1 'polypeptide(L)' 'MQFNAREAMHMLELRSSPQCHPAYRRVAIEMHRLSGEQAGHKAVAEAMTHLTTEEPELERLAAERRAEAKRGSQ' A
#
# COMPACT_ATOMS: atom_id res chain seq x y z
N MET A 1 -10.71 -8.79 -11.77
CA MET A 1 -11.02 -7.36 -12.01
C MET A 1 -10.34 -6.96 -13.31
N GLN A 2 -10.94 -6.10 -14.13
CA GLN A 2 -10.35 -5.62 -15.39
C GLN A 2 -10.30 -4.10 -15.37
N PHE A 3 -9.18 -3.51 -15.79
CA PHE A 3 -8.98 -2.07 -15.89
C PHE A 3 -7.81 -1.79 -16.85
N ASN A 4 -7.81 -0.62 -17.47
CA ASN A 4 -6.70 -0.16 -18.29
C ASN A 4 -5.57 0.43 -17.44
N ALA A 5 -4.43 0.75 -18.06
CA ALA A 5 -3.26 1.28 -17.36
C ALA A 5 -3.54 2.60 -16.62
N ARG A 6 -4.37 3.49 -17.19
CA ARG A 6 -4.73 4.78 -16.55
C ARG A 6 -5.58 4.56 -15.30
N GLU A 7 -6.54 3.65 -15.36
CA GLU A 7 -7.36 3.26 -14.21
C GLU A 7 -6.52 2.60 -13.12
N ALA A 8 -5.58 1.73 -13.51
CA ALA A 8 -4.63 1.11 -12.58
C ALA A 8 -3.78 2.18 -11.86
N MET A 9 -3.22 3.14 -12.59
CA MET A 9 -2.42 4.24 -12.01
C MET A 9 -3.18 4.98 -10.91
N HIS A 10 -4.39 5.48 -11.22
CA HIS A 10 -5.17 6.23 -10.24
C HIS A 10 -5.59 5.37 -9.05
N MET A 11 -5.96 4.11 -9.28
CA MET A 11 -6.37 3.21 -8.20
C MET A 11 -5.19 2.90 -7.27
N LEU A 12 -4.02 2.59 -7.82
CA LEU A 12 -2.83 2.26 -7.05
C LEU A 12 -2.32 3.45 -6.24
N GLU A 13 -2.33 4.65 -6.82
CA GLU A 13 -2.00 5.90 -6.12
C GLU A 13 -2.95 6.15 -4.94
N LEU A 14 -4.27 6.09 -5.18
CA LEU A 14 -5.27 6.32 -4.13
C LEU A 14 -5.21 5.27 -3.01
N ARG A 15 -5.00 4.00 -3.36
CA ARG A 15 -5.06 2.87 -2.41
C ARG A 15 -3.75 2.61 -1.67
N SER A 16 -2.63 3.15 -2.14
CA SER A 16 -1.35 3.11 -1.43
C SER A 16 -1.22 4.21 -0.37
N SER A 17 -2.03 5.27 -0.44
CA SER A 17 -1.97 6.41 0.50
C SER A 17 -1.98 5.99 1.99
N PRO A 18 -1.21 6.69 2.88
CA PRO A 18 -1.18 6.41 4.31
C PRO A 18 -2.54 6.48 5.01
N GLN A 19 -3.51 7.24 4.48
CA GLN A 19 -4.86 7.30 5.08
C GLN A 19 -5.71 6.07 4.75
N CYS A 20 -5.27 5.22 3.82
CA CYS A 20 -5.97 3.99 3.47
C CYS A 20 -5.63 2.87 4.47
N HIS A 21 -6.57 1.94 4.67
CA HIS A 21 -6.36 0.81 5.59
C HIS A 21 -5.16 -0.06 5.14
N PRO A 22 -4.31 -0.55 6.06
CA PRO A 22 -3.05 -1.23 5.72
C PRO A 22 -3.18 -2.42 4.77
N ALA A 23 -4.30 -3.16 4.87
CA ALA A 23 -4.57 -4.29 3.98
C ALA A 23 -4.69 -3.86 2.50
N TYR A 24 -5.32 -2.72 2.22
CA TYR A 24 -5.40 -2.20 0.85
C TYR A 24 -4.04 -1.67 0.37
N ARG A 25 -3.28 -1.00 1.24
CA ARG A 25 -1.93 -0.51 0.90
C ARG A 25 -1.02 -1.65 0.47
N ARG A 26 -1.02 -2.77 1.21
CA ARG A 26 -0.24 -3.97 0.83
C ARG A 26 -0.61 -4.51 -0.54
N VAL A 27 -1.91 -4.63 -0.83
CA VAL A 27 -2.37 -5.10 -2.14
C VAL A 27 -1.98 -4.12 -3.24
N ALA A 28 -2.09 -2.81 -3.02
CA ALA A 28 -1.69 -1.80 -3.99
C ALA A 28 -0.19 -1.86 -4.30
N ILE A 29 0.67 -1.96 -3.28
CA ILE A 29 2.13 -2.08 -3.46
C ILE A 29 2.47 -3.36 -4.23
N GLU A 30 1.85 -4.48 -3.88
CA GLU A 30 2.08 -5.75 -4.57
C GLU A 30 1.61 -5.71 -6.03
N MET A 31 0.48 -5.07 -6.30
CA MET A 31 -0.01 -4.88 -7.67
C MET A 31 0.92 -3.99 -8.51
N HIS A 32 1.55 -2.96 -7.92
CA HIS A 32 2.58 -2.17 -8.58
C HIS A 32 3.80 -3.03 -8.96
N ARG A 33 4.31 -3.83 -8.01
CA ARG A 33 5.39 -4.79 -8.28
C ARG A 33 5.04 -5.75 -9.41
N LEU A 34 3.87 -6.39 -9.34
CA LEU A 34 3.40 -7.34 -10.35
C LEU A 34 3.19 -6.67 -11.72
N SER A 35 2.84 -5.39 -11.78
CA SER A 35 2.69 -4.65 -13.03
C SER A 35 4.04 -4.51 -13.77
N GLY A 36 5.13 -4.30 -13.03
CA GLY A 36 6.48 -4.23 -13.61
C GLY A 36 7.11 -5.60 -13.87
N GLU A 37 6.97 -6.53 -12.93
CA GLU A 37 7.70 -7.81 -12.95
C GLU A 37 6.95 -8.94 -13.66
N GLN A 38 5.64 -9.06 -13.43
CA GLN A 38 4.85 -10.17 -13.97
C GLN A 38 4.17 -9.79 -15.30
N ALA A 39 3.57 -8.60 -15.37
CA ALA A 39 2.95 -8.11 -16.61
C ALA A 39 3.98 -7.49 -17.59
N GLY A 40 5.21 -7.22 -17.11
CA GLY A 40 6.31 -6.73 -17.94
C GLY A 40 6.19 -5.25 -18.35
N HIS A 41 5.23 -4.49 -17.81
CA HIS A 41 4.99 -3.09 -18.16
C HIS A 41 5.92 -2.14 -17.39
N LYS A 42 7.23 -2.32 -17.53
CA LYS A 42 8.25 -1.57 -16.78
C LYS A 42 8.07 -0.05 -16.84
N ALA A 43 7.97 0.52 -18.04
CA ALA A 43 7.80 1.96 -18.22
C ALA A 43 6.50 2.50 -17.57
N VAL A 44 5.44 1.69 -17.54
CA VAL A 44 4.17 2.05 -16.89
C VAL A 44 4.33 2.04 -15.37
N ALA A 45 4.95 0.99 -14.82
CA ALA A 45 5.20 0.87 -13.38
C ALA A 45 6.17 1.95 -12.87
N GLU A 46 7.21 2.28 -13.64
CA GLU A 46 8.17 3.35 -13.33
C GLU A 46 7.53 4.74 -13.37
N ALA A 47 6.52 4.95 -14.23
CA ALA A 47 5.75 6.19 -14.27
C ALA A 47 4.84 6.39 -13.05
N MET A 48 4.60 5.35 -12.24
CA MET A 48 3.77 5.43 -11.04
C MET A 48 4.59 5.95 -9.83
N THR A 49 4.90 7.25 -9.83
CA THR A 49 5.82 7.86 -8.84
C THR A 49 5.15 8.34 -7.55
N HIS A 50 3.81 8.33 -7.48
CA HIS A 50 3.04 8.85 -6.34
C HIS A 50 2.56 7.75 -5.37
N LEU A 51 3.16 6.57 -5.43
CA LEU A 51 2.88 5.50 -4.46
C LEU A 51 3.68 5.71 -3.17
N THR A 52 3.09 5.30 -2.05
CA THR A 52 3.84 5.13 -0.80
C THR A 52 4.84 3.98 -0.94
N THR A 53 6.10 4.28 -0.61
CA THR A 53 7.20 3.30 -0.55
C THR A 53 7.40 2.72 0.85
N GLU A 54 6.72 3.27 1.85
CA GLU A 54 6.77 2.79 3.23
C GLU A 54 6.02 1.48 3.38
N GLU A 55 6.65 0.53 4.07
CA GLU A 55 6.03 -0.76 4.35
C GLU A 55 4.81 -0.55 5.27
N PRO A 56 3.61 -1.08 4.92
CA PRO A 56 2.41 -0.81 5.71
C PRO A 56 2.52 -1.39 7.12
N GLU A 57 2.63 -0.52 8.13
CA GLU A 57 2.68 -0.93 9.52
C GLU A 57 1.45 -1.79 9.91
N LEU A 58 1.68 -2.74 10.81
CA LEU A 58 0.62 -3.49 11.47
C LEU A 58 -0.11 -2.58 12.46
N GLU A 59 -1.08 -1.79 11.99
CA GLU A 59 -1.82 -0.82 12.82
C GLU A 59 -2.47 -1.47 14.05
N ARG A 60 -2.94 -2.72 13.93
CA ARG A 60 -3.45 -3.50 15.07
C ARG A 60 -2.37 -3.74 16.13
N LEU A 61 -1.17 -4.17 15.73
CA LEU A 61 -0.06 -4.44 16.65
C LEU A 61 0.41 -3.15 17.34
N ALA A 62 0.49 -2.04 16.59
CA ALA A 62 0.83 -0.74 17.15
C ALA A 62 -0.24 -0.24 18.15
N ALA A 63 -1.53 -0.46 17.87
CA ALA A 63 -2.60 -0.16 18.80
C ALA A 63 -2.56 -1.03 20.06
N GLU A 64 -2.35 -2.34 19.90
CA GLU A 64 -2.22 -3.30 21.01
C GLU A 64 -1.03 -2.94 21.92
N ARG A 65 0.15 -2.62 21.34
CA ARG A 65 1.33 -2.14 22.10
C ARG A 65 1.07 -0.83 22.86
N ARG A 66 0.37 0.14 22.25
CA ARG A 66 0.00 1.39 22.94
C ARG A 66 -0.97 1.14 24.09
N ALA A 67 -1.92 0.23 23.91
CA ALA A 67 -2.85 -0.15 24.97
C ALA A 67 -2.13 -0.88 26.12
N GLU A 68 -1.16 -1.73 25.81
CA GLU A 68 -0.31 -2.41 26.79
C GLU A 68 0.58 -1.43 27.58
N ALA A 69 1.25 -0.50 26.90
CA ALA A 69 2.06 0.54 27.55
C ALA A 69 1.25 1.40 28.54
N LYS A 70 0.00 1.75 28.18
CA LYS A 70 -0.92 2.47 29.08
C LYS A 70 -1.34 1.65 30.31
N ARG A 71 -1.42 0.32 30.18
CA ARG A 71 -1.72 -0.56 31.32
C ARG A 71 -0.54 -0.72 32.27
N GLY A 72 0.69 -0.67 31.76
CA GLY A 72 1.91 -0.77 32.57
C GLY A 72 2.32 0.52 33.30
N SER A 73 1.70 1.66 32.97
CA SER A 73 1.95 2.95 33.63
C SER A 73 0.90 3.33 34.70
N GLN A 74 -0.06 2.44 34.98
CA GLN A 74 -0.97 2.52 36.12
C GLN A 74 -0.48 1.59 37.23
#